data_AF-F9EDK3-F1
#
_entry.id   AF-F9EDK3-F1
#
_cell.length_a   1.000
_cell.length_b   1.000
_cell.length_c   1.000
_cell.angle_alpha   90.00
_cell.angle_beta   90.00
_cell.angle_gamma   90.00
#
_symmetry.space_group_name_H-M   'P 1'
#
loop_
_entity.id
_entity.type
_entity.pdbx_description
1 polymer ?
#
loop_
_entity_poly.entity_id
_entity_poly.type
_entity_poly.pdbx_seq_one_letter_code
_entity_poly.pdbx_strand_id
1 'polypeptide(L)'
;MMSVIILHCTAACVPIALAVAVPVVLRRAGFVDERRWRWWLYAACAMFAVSWYLPSPLIDGQDTSFTTHFVGGGVFTGLLWYYLKRSLGWRGHWLIEAFSLFALVSALGCINELFELATVRAGLVRLSLTDTNWDILANSLGALAVYGGYLLGGWLGDRKRG
;
A
#
# COMPACT_ATOMS: atom_id res chain seq x y z
N MET A 1 13.83 18.41 4.38
CA MET A 1 14.24 18.10 2.99
C MET A 1 14.92 16.74 2.97
N MET A 2 14.34 15.81 2.23
CA MET A 2 14.94 14.50 1.93
C MET A 2 15.85 14.62 0.70
N SER A 3 16.98 13.91 0.70
CA SER A 3 17.86 13.87 -0.46
C SER A 3 17.18 13.20 -1.65
N VAL A 4 17.40 13.72 -2.86
CA VAL A 4 16.93 13.14 -4.14
C VAL A 4 17.38 11.68 -4.29
N ILE A 5 18.58 11.35 -3.79
CA ILE A 5 19.09 9.97 -3.81
C ILE A 5 18.21 9.07 -2.95
N ILE A 6 17.87 9.50 -1.72
CA ILE A 6 17.04 8.71 -0.80
C ILE A 6 15.64 8.53 -1.39
N LEU A 7 15.07 9.57 -2.00
CA LEU A 7 13.79 9.49 -2.68
C LEU A 7 13.79 8.42 -3.79
N HIS A 8 14.75 8.48 -4.71
CA HIS A 8 14.83 7.52 -5.81
C HIS A 8 15.14 6.09 -5.32
N CYS A 9 16.01 5.97 -4.32
CA CYS A 9 16.30 4.68 -3.69
C CYS A 9 15.05 4.08 -3.06
N THR A 10 14.27 4.84 -2.29
CA THR A 10 13.04 4.32 -1.68
C THR A 10 12.01 3.97 -2.74
N ALA A 11 11.80 4.85 -3.73
CA ALA A 11 10.84 4.65 -4.82
C ALA A 11 11.16 3.42 -5.69
N ALA A 12 12.43 3.01 -5.81
CA ALA A 12 12.84 1.85 -6.61
C ALA A 12 13.05 0.58 -5.77
N CYS A 13 13.84 0.66 -4.69
CA CYS A 13 14.27 -0.50 -3.93
C CYS A 13 13.13 -1.17 -3.18
N VAL A 14 12.19 -0.40 -2.60
CA VAL A 14 11.05 -0.97 -1.86
C VAL A 14 10.13 -1.79 -2.79
N PRO A 15 9.67 -1.25 -3.94
CA PRO A 15 8.90 -2.04 -4.90
C PRO A 15 9.63 -3.27 -5.43
N ILE A 16 10.92 -3.15 -5.77
CA ILE A 16 11.73 -4.28 -6.26
C ILE A 16 11.82 -5.37 -5.20
N ALA A 17 12.14 -5.00 -3.95
CA ALA A 17 12.24 -5.93 -2.85
C ALA A 17 10.90 -6.66 -2.63
N LEU A 18 9.77 -5.97 -2.65
CA LEU A 18 8.44 -6.57 -2.52
C LEU A 18 8.07 -7.49 -3.69
N ALA A 19 8.34 -7.05 -4.93
CA ALA A 19 8.07 -7.82 -6.14
C ALA A 19 8.83 -9.15 -6.19
N VAL A 20 9.97 -9.23 -5.49
CA VAL A 20 10.78 -10.45 -5.34
C VAL A 20 10.37 -11.24 -4.09
N ALA A 21 10.33 -10.60 -2.93
CA ALA A 21 10.18 -11.25 -1.63
C ALA A 21 8.78 -11.85 -1.44
N VAL A 22 7.71 -11.10 -1.72
CA VAL A 22 6.34 -11.57 -1.46
C VAL A 22 6.02 -12.85 -2.25
N PRO A 23 6.32 -12.93 -3.56
CA PRO A 23 6.09 -14.17 -4.29
C PRO A 23 6.99 -15.34 -3.82
N VAL A 24 8.22 -15.06 -3.39
CA VAL A 24 9.11 -16.11 -2.84
C VAL A 24 8.51 -16.68 -1.56
N VAL A 25 8.03 -15.83 -0.65
CA VAL A 25 7.39 -16.25 0.60
C VAL A 25 6.13 -17.06 0.31
N LEU A 26 5.25 -16.59 -0.58
CA LEU A 26 4.03 -17.32 -0.95
C LEU A 26 4.33 -18.70 -1.55
N ARG A 27 5.29 -18.79 -2.47
CA ARG A 27 5.69 -20.08 -3.06
C ARG A 27 6.29 -21.03 -2.03
N ARG A 28 7.13 -20.52 -1.12
CA ARG A 28 7.70 -21.33 -0.02
C ARG A 28 6.63 -21.85 0.94
N ALA A 29 5.55 -21.10 1.12
CA ALA A 29 4.39 -21.52 1.91
C ALA A 29 3.41 -22.42 1.14
N GLY A 30 3.71 -22.80 -0.11
CA GLY A 30 2.90 -23.71 -0.93
C GLY A 30 1.83 -23.03 -1.81
N PHE A 31 1.74 -21.70 -1.82
CA PHE A 31 0.75 -20.97 -2.63
C PHE A 31 1.28 -20.75 -4.06
N VAL A 32 0.98 -21.71 -4.94
CA VAL A 32 1.40 -21.68 -6.35
C VAL A 32 0.55 -20.76 -7.24
N ASP A 33 -0.67 -20.43 -6.82
CA ASP A 33 -1.61 -19.59 -7.57
C ASP A 33 -1.20 -18.11 -7.63
N GLU A 34 -0.19 -17.70 -6.86
CA GLU A 34 0.32 -16.33 -6.83
C GLU A 34 0.66 -15.80 -8.22
N ARG A 35 1.22 -16.66 -9.08
CA ARG A 35 1.68 -16.27 -10.41
C ARG A 35 0.54 -15.75 -11.29
N ARG A 36 -0.67 -16.29 -11.12
CA ARG A 36 -1.88 -15.85 -11.85
C ARG A 36 -2.28 -14.42 -11.49
N TRP A 37 -2.04 -14.01 -10.25
CA TRP A 37 -2.48 -12.72 -9.69
C TRP A 37 -1.37 -11.67 -9.66
N ARG A 38 -0.15 -12.03 -10.07
CA ARG A 38 1.07 -11.24 -9.90
C ARG A 38 1.04 -9.85 -10.52
N TRP A 39 0.21 -9.64 -11.53
CA TRP A 39 0.03 -8.32 -12.12
C TRP A 39 -0.52 -7.30 -11.11
N TRP A 40 -1.33 -7.72 -10.13
CA TRP A 40 -1.81 -6.86 -9.05
C TRP A 40 -0.69 -6.42 -8.11
N LEU A 41 0.28 -7.31 -7.84
CA LEU A 41 1.49 -6.95 -7.10
C LEU A 41 2.32 -5.93 -7.88
N TYR A 42 2.46 -6.11 -9.20
CA TYR A 42 3.18 -5.14 -10.04
C TYR A 42 2.46 -3.80 -10.11
N ALA A 43 1.13 -3.80 -10.19
CA ALA A 43 0.33 -2.58 -10.13
C ALA A 43 0.53 -1.88 -8.77
N ALA A 44 0.50 -2.62 -7.65
CA ALA A 44 0.80 -2.07 -6.34
C ALA A 44 2.19 -1.42 -6.33
N CYS A 45 3.21 -2.17 -6.75
CA CYS A 45 4.60 -1.70 -6.82
C CYS A 45 4.75 -0.43 -7.68
N ALA A 46 4.04 -0.35 -8.81
CA ALA A 46 4.03 0.83 -9.66
C ALA A 46 3.35 2.02 -8.97
N MET A 47 2.22 1.82 -8.27
CA MET A 47 1.56 2.88 -7.51
C MET A 47 2.46 3.43 -6.40
N PHE A 48 3.16 2.55 -5.68
CA PHE A 48 4.17 2.97 -4.70
C PHE A 48 5.29 3.78 -5.36
N ALA A 49 5.86 3.31 -6.46
CA ALA A 49 6.97 4.02 -7.11
C ALA A 49 6.53 5.40 -7.62
N VAL A 50 5.36 5.49 -8.26
CA VAL A 50 4.83 6.72 -8.83
C VAL A 50 4.45 7.74 -7.75
N SER A 51 3.95 7.29 -6.60
CA SER A 51 3.46 8.19 -5.54
C SER A 51 4.53 9.15 -5.03
N TRP A 52 5.81 8.75 -5.03
CA TRP A 52 6.95 9.60 -4.65
C TRP A 52 7.16 10.82 -5.54
N TYR A 53 6.55 10.84 -6.72
CA TYR A 53 6.66 11.94 -7.69
C TYR A 53 5.37 12.74 -7.82
N LEU A 54 4.32 12.36 -7.10
CA LEU A 54 3.05 13.08 -7.13
C LEU A 54 3.10 14.28 -6.18
N PRO A 55 2.56 15.45 -6.58
CA PRO A 55 2.46 16.58 -5.69
C PRO A 55 1.47 16.26 -4.55
N SER A 56 1.86 16.64 -3.33
CA SER A 56 0.98 16.58 -2.17
C SER A 56 0.40 17.96 -1.86
N PRO A 57 -0.90 18.07 -1.53
CA PRO A 57 -1.44 19.32 -1.02
C PRO A 57 -0.86 19.63 0.36
N LEU A 58 -0.72 20.93 0.66
CA LEU A 58 -0.52 21.38 2.03
C LEU A 58 -1.87 21.34 2.75
N ILE A 59 -1.93 20.68 3.90
CA ILE A 59 -3.12 20.62 4.76
C ILE A 59 -2.80 21.43 6.01
N ASP A 60 -3.63 22.44 6.29
CA ASP A 60 -3.39 23.40 7.38
C ASP A 60 -1.98 24.04 7.36
N GLY A 61 -1.43 24.20 6.16
CA GLY A 61 -0.09 24.75 5.94
C GLY A 61 1.08 23.77 6.21
N GLN A 62 0.79 22.52 6.54
CA GLN A 62 1.79 21.48 6.78
C GLN A 62 1.98 20.58 5.55
N ASP A 63 3.22 20.14 5.34
CA ASP A 63 3.57 19.17 4.29
C ASP A 63 3.34 17.75 4.81
N THR A 64 2.09 17.31 4.71
CA THR A 64 1.62 16.02 5.23
C THR A 64 1.92 14.85 4.30
N SER A 65 2.54 15.07 3.14
CA SER A 65 2.74 14.02 2.13
C SER A 65 1.47 13.20 1.79
N PHE A 66 0.28 13.77 2.01
CA PHE A 66 -1.02 13.11 1.91
C PHE A 66 -1.21 12.32 0.61
N THR A 67 -0.87 12.89 -0.55
CA THR A 67 -1.01 12.18 -1.84
C THR A 67 -0.10 10.95 -1.89
N THR A 68 1.11 11.06 -1.36
CA THR A 68 2.08 9.96 -1.28
C THR A 68 1.53 8.83 -0.41
N HIS A 69 0.97 9.14 0.75
CA HIS A 69 0.35 8.15 1.63
C HIS A 69 -0.94 7.57 1.01
N PHE A 70 -1.79 8.39 0.40
CA PHE A 70 -3.00 7.90 -0.25
C PHE A 70 -2.71 6.90 -1.37
N VAL A 71 -1.81 7.24 -2.29
CA VAL A 71 -1.48 6.40 -3.46
C VAL A 71 -0.49 5.30 -3.08
N GLY A 72 0.65 5.69 -2.51
CA GLY A 72 1.77 4.80 -2.22
C GLY A 72 1.61 3.99 -0.94
N GLY A 73 0.80 4.46 0.00
CA GLY A 73 0.41 3.66 1.16
C GLY A 73 -0.93 2.97 0.92
N GLY A 74 -2.00 3.73 0.71
CA GLY A 74 -3.37 3.22 0.65
C GLY A 74 -3.69 2.38 -0.57
N VAL A 75 -3.63 2.96 -1.77
CA VAL A 75 -3.92 2.24 -3.02
C VAL A 75 -2.96 1.06 -3.21
N PHE A 76 -1.67 1.29 -2.98
CA PHE A 76 -0.66 0.22 -2.91
C PHE A 76 -1.10 -0.93 -1.98
N THR A 77 -1.47 -0.63 -0.73
CA THR A 77 -1.87 -1.63 0.25
C THR A 77 -3.15 -2.36 -0.18
N GLY A 78 -4.13 -1.66 -0.73
CA GLY A 78 -5.34 -2.26 -1.26
C GLY A 78 -5.08 -3.25 -2.39
N LEU A 79 -4.20 -2.91 -3.34
CA LEU A 79 -3.80 -3.78 -4.44
C LEU A 79 -2.98 -4.97 -3.96
N LEU A 80 -2.05 -4.74 -3.02
CA LEU A 80 -1.27 -5.80 -2.37
C LEU A 80 -2.18 -6.76 -1.60
N TRP A 81 -3.13 -6.24 -0.83
CA TRP A 81 -4.14 -7.03 -0.12
C TRP A 81 -4.94 -7.90 -1.10
N TYR A 82 -5.41 -7.31 -2.21
CA TYR A 82 -6.15 -8.05 -3.22
C TYR A 82 -5.30 -9.16 -3.84
N TYR A 83 -4.05 -8.87 -4.18
CA TYR A 83 -3.09 -9.89 -4.64
C TYR A 83 -2.94 -11.03 -3.64
N LEU A 84 -2.70 -10.72 -2.35
CA LEU A 84 -2.54 -11.72 -1.30
C LEU A 84 -3.79 -12.57 -1.15
N LYS A 85 -4.96 -11.94 -0.99
CA LYS A 85 -6.24 -12.63 -0.88
C LYS A 85 -6.46 -13.63 -2.02
N ARG A 86 -6.25 -13.19 -3.27
CA ARG A 86 -6.45 -14.03 -4.45
C ARG A 86 -5.42 -15.16 -4.55
N SER A 87 -4.18 -14.90 -4.15
CA SER A 87 -3.10 -15.89 -4.13
C SER A 87 -3.30 -16.95 -3.06
N LEU A 88 -3.92 -16.60 -1.94
CA LEU A 88 -4.27 -17.50 -0.84
C LEU A 88 -5.58 -18.27 -1.10
N GLY A 89 -6.29 -17.99 -2.21
CA GLY A 89 -7.61 -18.57 -2.48
C GLY A 89 -8.69 -18.14 -1.47
N TRP A 90 -8.43 -17.12 -0.66
CA TRP A 90 -9.28 -16.76 0.47
C TRP A 90 -10.53 -16.01 0.02
N ARG A 91 -11.69 -16.43 0.56
CA ARG A 91 -12.98 -15.76 0.41
C ARG A 91 -13.62 -15.65 1.78
N GLY A 92 -13.66 -14.44 2.31
CA GLY A 92 -14.24 -14.17 3.62
C GLY A 92 -15.59 -13.47 3.50
N HIS A 93 -16.30 -13.37 4.62
CA HIS A 93 -17.38 -12.41 4.74
C HIS A 93 -16.80 -10.99 4.55
N TRP A 94 -17.54 -10.09 3.88
CA TRP A 94 -17.05 -8.76 3.50
C TRP A 94 -16.56 -7.92 4.69
N LEU A 95 -17.11 -8.11 5.89
CA LEU A 95 -16.60 -7.45 7.11
C LEU A 95 -15.21 -7.97 7.53
N ILE A 96 -14.96 -9.27 7.41
CA ILE A 96 -13.66 -9.87 7.75
C ILE A 96 -12.61 -9.42 6.72
N GLU A 97 -13.00 -9.35 5.45
CA GLU A 97 -12.17 -8.81 4.38
C GLU A 97 -11.80 -7.34 4.65
N ALA A 98 -12.78 -6.50 4.99
CA ALA A 98 -12.54 -5.10 5.38
C ALA A 98 -11.63 -4.97 6.60
N PHE A 99 -11.85 -5.78 7.64
CA PHE A 99 -10.99 -5.80 8.83
C PHE A 99 -9.56 -6.22 8.50
N SER A 100 -9.37 -7.25 7.66
CA SER A 100 -8.03 -7.69 7.26
C SER A 100 -7.28 -6.65 6.44
N LEU A 101 -8.00 -5.90 5.59
CA LEU A 101 -7.42 -4.79 4.84
C LEU A 101 -7.02 -3.65 5.79
N PHE A 102 -7.89 -3.28 6.71
CA PHE A 102 -7.59 -2.28 7.73
C PHE A 102 -6.37 -2.70 8.56
N ALA A 103 -6.31 -3.94 9.02
CA ALA A 103 -5.16 -4.47 9.76
C ALA A 103 -3.86 -4.40 8.95
N LEU A 104 -3.91 -4.69 7.64
CA LEU A 104 -2.73 -4.56 6.77
C LEU A 104 -2.30 -3.10 6.60
N VAL A 105 -3.25 -2.19 6.40
CA VAL A 105 -3.00 -0.74 6.35
C VAL A 105 -2.34 -0.26 7.65
N SER A 106 -2.87 -0.65 8.81
CA SER A 106 -2.30 -0.29 10.10
C SER A 106 -0.89 -0.86 10.28
N ALA A 107 -0.67 -2.14 9.95
CA ALA A 107 0.64 -2.77 10.09
C ALA A 107 1.70 -2.09 9.21
N LEU A 108 1.38 -1.84 7.93
CA LEU A 108 2.29 -1.16 7.01
C LEU A 108 2.49 0.32 7.38
N GLY A 109 1.44 0.99 7.85
CA GLY A 109 1.53 2.36 8.38
C GLY A 109 2.48 2.45 9.57
N CYS A 110 2.37 1.53 10.54
CA CYS A 110 3.31 1.48 11.67
C CYS A 110 4.75 1.21 11.21
N ILE A 111 4.97 0.32 10.25
CA ILE A 111 6.31 0.09 9.69
C ILE A 111 6.86 1.35 9.01
N ASN A 112 6.01 2.10 8.30
CA ASN A 112 6.39 3.36 7.66
C ASN A 112 6.82 4.42 8.69
N GLU A 113 6.02 4.64 9.73
CA GLU A 113 6.37 5.57 10.84
C GLU A 113 7.70 5.19 11.51
N LEU A 114 7.92 3.89 11.74
CA LEU A 114 9.19 3.40 12.32
C LEU A 114 10.38 3.65 11.38
N PHE A 115 10.19 3.51 10.06
CA PHE A 115 11.21 3.81 9.07
C PHE A 115 11.53 5.32 9.02
N GLU A 116 10.51 6.18 9.04
CA GLU A 116 10.68 7.63 9.09
C GLU A 116 11.39 8.07 10.38
N LEU A 117 10.95 7.56 11.53
CA LEU A 117 11.61 7.79 12.81
C LEU A 117 13.08 7.36 12.77
N ALA A 118 13.38 6.17 12.24
CA ALA A 118 14.75 5.67 12.16
C ALA A 118 15.64 6.55 11.27
N THR A 119 15.14 6.95 10.09
CA THR A 119 15.90 7.78 9.14
C THR A 119 16.12 9.21 9.65
N VAL A 120 15.14 9.79 10.35
CA VAL A 120 15.29 11.09 11.03
C VAL A 120 16.30 10.98 12.19
N ARG A 121 16.21 9.94 13.03
CA ARG A 121 17.14 9.73 14.15
C ARG A 121 18.56 9.44 13.69
N ALA A 122 18.74 8.81 12.54
CA ALA A 122 20.04 8.61 11.90
C ALA A 122 20.57 9.87 11.18
N GLY A 123 19.80 10.97 11.16
CA GLY A 123 20.20 12.23 10.50
C GLY A 123 20.19 12.17 8.97
N LEU A 124 19.56 11.16 8.37
CA LEU A 124 19.53 10.94 6.92
C LEU A 124 18.53 11.86 6.21
N VAL A 125 17.44 12.22 6.91
CA VAL A 125 16.36 13.05 6.37
C VAL A 125 15.85 14.02 7.43
N ARG A 126 15.31 15.15 6.98
CA ARG A 126 14.54 16.08 7.83
C ARG A 126 13.09 16.07 7.37
N LEU A 127 12.27 15.33 8.11
CA LEU A 127 10.83 15.16 7.91
C LEU A 127 10.08 15.64 9.16
N SER A 128 8.83 16.05 8.97
CA SER A 128 7.89 16.22 10.08
C SER A 128 7.51 14.85 10.63
N LEU A 129 7.44 14.71 11.95
CA LEU A 129 7.01 13.46 12.62
C LEU A 129 5.65 13.64 13.32
N THR A 130 4.93 14.73 13.03
CA THR A 130 3.66 15.06 13.68
C THR A 130 2.44 14.75 12.83
N ASP A 131 2.66 14.28 11.59
CA ASP A 131 1.62 14.12 10.58
C ASP A 131 1.02 12.70 10.52
N THR A 132 1.42 11.81 11.43
CA THR A 132 0.98 10.40 11.52
C THR A 132 -0.55 10.21 11.40
N ASN A 133 -1.35 11.14 11.94
CA ASN A 133 -2.82 11.08 11.82
C ASN A 133 -3.29 11.25 10.38
N TRP A 134 -2.67 12.16 9.62
CA TRP A 134 -2.95 12.38 8.20
C TRP A 134 -2.49 11.20 7.36
N ASP A 135 -1.37 10.58 7.72
CA ASP A 135 -0.81 9.42 7.01
C ASP A 135 -1.72 8.21 7.15
N ILE A 136 -2.19 7.91 8.36
CA ILE A 136 -3.16 6.85 8.62
C ILE A 136 -4.47 7.10 7.88
N LEU A 137 -4.96 8.34 7.88
CA LEU A 137 -6.19 8.70 7.17
C LEU A 137 -6.03 8.49 5.66
N ALA A 138 -4.95 9.01 5.07
CA ALA A 138 -4.65 8.89 3.65
C ALA A 138 -4.51 7.42 3.22
N ASN A 139 -3.74 6.63 3.98
CA ASN A 139 -3.58 5.20 3.74
C ASN A 139 -4.93 4.47 3.78
N SER A 140 -5.76 4.76 4.79
CA SER A 140 -7.07 4.13 4.95
C SER A 140 -8.01 4.47 3.79
N LEU A 141 -8.05 5.73 3.37
CA LEU A 141 -8.90 6.18 2.26
C LEU A 141 -8.47 5.55 0.92
N GLY A 142 -7.17 5.49 0.62
CA GLY A 142 -6.66 4.87 -0.60
C GLY A 142 -6.96 3.36 -0.65
N ALA A 143 -6.81 2.67 0.48
CA ALA A 143 -7.14 1.26 0.59
C ALA A 143 -8.65 1.00 0.41
N LEU A 144 -9.49 1.84 1.03
CA LEU A 144 -10.94 1.78 0.88
C LEU A 144 -11.39 2.02 -0.56
N ALA A 145 -10.73 2.92 -1.31
CA ALA A 145 -11.03 3.13 -2.72
C ALA A 145 -10.84 1.85 -3.55
N VAL A 146 -9.75 1.12 -3.34
CA VAL A 146 -9.50 -0.18 -3.99
C VAL A 146 -10.54 -1.22 -3.56
N TYR A 147 -10.85 -1.28 -2.26
CA TYR A 147 -11.83 -2.22 -1.73
C TYR A 147 -13.25 -1.98 -2.25
N GLY A 148 -13.67 -0.72 -2.34
CA GLY A 148 -14.93 -0.32 -2.95
C GLY A 148 -15.02 -0.74 -4.42
N GLY A 149 -13.94 -0.52 -5.19
CA GLY A 149 -13.84 -0.99 -6.57
C GLY A 149 -13.97 -2.52 -6.70
N TYR A 150 -13.35 -3.26 -5.77
CA TYR A 150 -13.49 -4.71 -5.69
C TYR A 150 -14.94 -5.15 -5.42
N LEU A 151 -15.60 -4.57 -4.42
CA LEU A 151 -16.99 -4.91 -4.07
C LEU A 151 -17.95 -4.62 -5.23
N LEU A 152 -17.81 -3.44 -5.86
CA LEU A 152 -18.62 -3.05 -7.02
C LEU A 152 -18.40 -4.00 -8.21
N GLY A 153 -17.16 -4.38 -8.49
CA GLY A 153 -16.84 -5.33 -9.54
C GLY A 153 -17.42 -6.72 -9.31
N GLY A 154 -17.42 -7.20 -8.06
CA GLY A 154 -18.06 -8.44 -7.65
C GLY A 154 -19.58 -8.40 -7.87
N TRP A 155 -20.23 -7.34 -7.38
CA TRP A 155 -21.67 -7.16 -7.48
C TRP A 155 -22.17 -7.02 -8.93
N LEU A 156 -21.41 -6.31 -9.79
CA LEU A 156 -21.70 -6.24 -11.22
C LEU A 156 -21.51 -7.58 -11.93
N GLY A 157 -20.59 -8.42 -11.45
CA GLY A 157 -20.37 -9.77 -11.96
C GLY A 157 -21.53 -10.72 -11.62
N ASP A 158 -22.09 -10.60 -10.42
CA ASP A 158 -23.23 -11.40 -9.97
C ASP A 158 -24.52 -11.01 -10.70
N ARG A 159 -24.74 -9.71 -10.95
CA ARG A 159 -25.89 -9.22 -11.75
C ARG A 159 -25.91 -9.69 -13.20
N LYS A 160 -24.75 -10.00 -13.80
CA LYS A 160 -24.66 -10.47 -15.20
C LYS A 160 -24.92 -11.97 -15.33
N ARG A 161 -25.05 -12.71 -14.22
CA ARG A 161 -25.20 -14.17 -14.18
C ARG A 161 -26.58 -14.66 -13.73
N GLY A 162 -27.47 -13.75 -13.34
CA GLY A 162 -28.89 -14.01 -13.06
C GLY A 162 -29.75 -13.46 -14.19
#